data_AF-A0A4P7IFP4-F1
#
_entry.id   AF-A0A4P7IFP4-F1
#
_cell.length_a   1.000
_cell.length_b   1.000
_cell.length_c   1.000
_cell.angle_alpha   90.00
_cell.angle_beta   90.00
_cell.angle_gamma   90.00
#
_symmetry.space_group_name_H-M   'P 1'
#
loop_
_entity.id
_entity.type
_entity.pdbx_description
1 polymer ?
#
loop_
_entity_poly.entity_id
_entity_poly.type
_entity_poly.pdbx_seq_one_letter_code
_entity_poly.pdbx_strand_id
1 'polypeptide(L)'
;MRSLDGVDDRVCDRPLVGNPQLVDCRLAHHRLALGRLLQQAGHARVREVDDLEIGVRLGAGHGNTQPVTTDTEGRERLFHRGFETGLRPSSTSEGVGFRDRTSSFLNHRWGGASVVPRAPDGGRPPTCHDEPVTDRDYDIVLFGATGFTGGLTADYLAAHAPEGMRWAVAGRNRAKLDDVAARLGGDVGVLVADATDTAALTDIASRARVVATTVGPYLEHGEPLVAACAAAGTDYLDLTGEHEFVDRMYLAHHETAVASGARIVHACGFDSIPHDLGALYTVSQLPSDQPITLRGVVRSSATFSGGTFHSALNQMSRARQMKSVHAERRRAEGRPEGRSSRAVAGRPHRDPVLGYWLLPLPTVDPLVVARSGAALASYGPDFRYSHWAGTKTLHFAAGGALAAGALGVAAQVKPLRDLLGSRVPQGQGPSESRREKSWFTVDFVGEAGGQTVRTQVSGGDPGYTETAKMLAESALCLAYDANPPTAGQVTTAVAMGEALTNRLVKAGMRFETY
;
A
#
# COMPACT_ATOMS: atom_id res chain seq x y z
N MET A 1 49.59 -5.83 43.11
CA MET A 1 49.77 -6.35 44.49
C MET A 1 48.40 -6.82 44.98
N ARG A 2 48.15 -8.15 45.01
CA ARG A 2 46.97 -8.90 45.54
C ARG A 2 45.61 -8.56 44.88
N SER A 3 44.94 -9.37 44.03
CA SER A 3 44.51 -10.79 44.04
C SER A 3 43.43 -11.15 45.08
N LEU A 4 42.57 -12.09 44.65
CA LEU A 4 41.49 -12.83 45.31
C LEU A 4 40.08 -12.23 45.12
N ASP A 5 39.03 -12.95 44.76
CA ASP A 5 38.81 -14.26 44.11
C ASP A 5 37.30 -14.32 43.81
N GLY A 6 36.90 -15.04 42.76
CA GLY A 6 35.49 -15.22 42.39
C GLY A 6 34.78 -16.30 43.21
N VAL A 7 33.45 -16.28 43.15
CA VAL A 7 32.59 -17.46 43.35
C VAL A 7 31.38 -17.32 42.41
N ASP A 8 31.30 -18.25 41.46
CA ASP A 8 30.10 -18.67 40.72
C ASP A 8 29.32 -19.65 41.62
N ASP A 9 27.98 -19.64 41.57
CA ASP A 9 27.23 -20.90 41.58
C ASP A 9 25.73 -20.69 41.29
N ARG A 10 25.26 -21.48 40.33
CA ARG A 10 23.87 -21.66 39.89
C ARG A 10 23.17 -22.64 40.85
N VAL A 11 21.89 -22.39 41.18
CA VAL A 11 20.91 -23.45 41.48
C VAL A 11 19.53 -23.09 40.91
N CYS A 12 18.89 -24.12 40.38
CA CYS A 12 17.70 -24.18 39.52
C CYS A 12 16.33 -23.96 40.20
N ASP A 13 15.36 -23.66 39.31
CA ASP A 13 13.99 -24.21 39.20
C ASP A 13 12.80 -23.75 40.09
N ARG A 14 11.80 -23.19 39.38
CA ARG A 14 10.32 -23.35 39.47
C ARG A 14 9.45 -22.33 40.26
N PRO A 15 8.15 -22.21 39.90
CA PRO A 15 7.49 -20.92 39.57
C PRO A 15 6.66 -20.31 40.70
N LEU A 16 6.59 -18.97 40.74
CA LEU A 16 5.71 -18.24 41.64
C LEU A 16 4.30 -18.14 41.06
N VAL A 17 3.39 -18.85 41.72
CA VAL A 17 1.93 -18.73 41.62
C VAL A 17 1.50 -17.34 42.11
N GLY A 18 0.61 -16.69 41.35
CA GLY A 18 0.10 -15.35 41.63
C GLY A 18 -0.77 -15.28 42.89
N ASN A 19 -0.55 -14.24 43.71
CA ASN A 19 -1.38 -13.89 44.85
C ASN A 19 -2.41 -12.81 44.45
N PRO A 20 -3.73 -13.04 44.56
CA PRO A 20 -4.78 -12.09 44.15
C PRO A 20 -4.87 -10.81 45.00
N GLN A 21 -4.20 -10.73 46.14
CA GLN A 21 -4.39 -9.62 47.09
C GLN A 21 -3.59 -8.35 46.78
N LEU A 22 -2.63 -8.38 45.85
CA LEU A 22 -1.83 -7.19 45.46
C LEU A 22 -2.45 -6.37 44.32
N VAL A 23 -3.50 -6.89 43.67
CA VAL A 23 -4.21 -6.18 42.57
C VAL A 23 -5.19 -5.14 43.13
N ASP A 24 -5.70 -5.34 44.34
CA ASP A 24 -6.77 -4.50 44.90
C ASP A 24 -6.28 -3.14 45.43
N CYS A 25 -5.03 -3.04 45.92
CA CYS A 25 -4.50 -1.78 46.44
C CYS A 25 -4.20 -0.74 45.33
N ARG A 26 -3.90 -1.17 44.10
CA ARG A 26 -3.67 -0.24 42.97
C ARG A 26 -4.98 0.29 42.38
N LEU A 27 -6.05 -0.51 42.38
CA LEU A 27 -7.39 -0.08 41.95
C LEU A 27 -8.02 0.93 42.93
N ALA A 28 -7.79 0.78 44.23
CA ALA A 28 -8.26 1.73 45.25
C ALA A 28 -7.59 3.12 45.11
N HIS A 29 -6.29 3.19 44.82
CA HIS A 29 -5.57 4.44 44.62
C HIS A 29 -6.02 5.22 43.37
N HIS A 30 -6.37 4.52 42.28
CA HIS A 30 -6.87 5.16 41.06
C HIS A 30 -8.31 5.69 41.19
N ARG A 31 -9.17 5.02 41.97
CA ARG A 31 -10.54 5.47 42.26
C ARG A 31 -10.58 6.76 43.09
N LEU A 32 -9.67 6.90 44.06
CA LEU A 32 -9.54 8.11 44.88
C LEU A 32 -8.97 9.32 44.11
N ALA A 33 -8.11 9.09 43.11
CA ALA A 33 -7.58 10.15 42.25
C ALA A 33 -8.64 10.69 41.27
N LEU A 34 -9.48 9.81 40.72
CA LEU A 34 -10.59 10.17 39.83
C LEU A 34 -11.70 10.94 40.57
N GLY A 35 -11.99 10.54 41.82
CA GLY A 35 -12.95 11.25 42.67
C GLY A 35 -12.55 12.70 42.99
N ARG A 36 -11.25 12.98 43.20
CA ARG A 36 -10.75 14.35 43.44
C ARG A 36 -10.77 15.23 42.20
N LEU A 37 -10.53 14.65 41.02
CA LEU A 37 -10.60 15.35 39.72
C LEU A 37 -12.05 15.76 39.37
N LEU A 38 -13.02 14.93 39.71
CA LEU A 38 -14.45 15.23 39.50
C LEU A 38 -14.97 16.28 40.50
N GLN A 39 -14.42 16.32 41.71
CA GLN A 39 -14.79 17.33 42.72
C GLN A 39 -14.27 18.74 42.40
N GLN A 40 -13.19 18.86 41.61
CA GLN A 40 -12.66 20.14 41.12
C GLN A 40 -13.44 20.70 39.90
N ALA A 41 -14.31 19.90 39.26
CA ALA A 41 -15.06 20.27 38.06
C ALA A 41 -16.48 20.81 38.33
N GLY A 42 -16.84 21.09 39.59
CA GLY A 42 -17.92 22.03 39.91
C GLY A 42 -19.37 21.57 39.67
N HIS A 43 -19.68 20.28 39.59
CA HIS A 43 -21.09 19.83 39.55
C HIS A 43 -21.36 18.57 40.39
N ALA A 44 -22.26 18.74 41.37
CA ALA A 44 -23.08 17.78 42.12
C ALA A 44 -22.41 16.73 43.06
N ARG A 45 -23.01 16.62 44.26
CA ARG A 45 -22.71 15.63 45.32
C ARG A 45 -23.26 14.25 44.92
N VAL A 46 -22.47 13.19 45.09
CA VAL A 46 -23.00 11.82 45.17
C VAL A 46 -22.36 11.11 46.36
N ARG A 47 -23.22 10.66 47.30
CA ARG A 47 -22.93 9.67 48.34
C ARG A 47 -23.32 8.30 47.76
N GLU A 48 -22.42 7.34 47.89
CA GLU A 48 -22.56 5.90 47.61
C GLU A 48 -22.91 5.51 46.15
N VAL A 49 -22.18 4.52 45.66
CA VAL A 49 -22.26 3.98 44.29
C VAL A 49 -22.59 2.50 44.44
N ASP A 50 -23.88 2.19 44.50
CA ASP A 50 -24.42 0.87 44.18
C ASP A 50 -25.73 1.11 43.41
N ASP A 51 -25.88 0.39 42.30
CA ASP A 51 -27.02 0.37 41.36
C ASP A 51 -27.34 1.63 40.53
N LEU A 52 -26.91 1.61 39.26
CA LEU A 52 -27.56 2.40 38.21
C LEU A 52 -27.58 1.62 36.87
N GLU A 53 -28.63 0.83 36.67
CA GLU A 53 -29.09 0.44 35.34
C GLU A 53 -29.66 1.68 34.63
N ILE A 54 -29.17 2.00 33.42
CA ILE A 54 -29.83 2.94 32.52
C ILE A 54 -30.11 2.22 31.20
N GLY A 55 -31.38 1.84 31.04
CA GLY A 55 -31.96 1.43 29.77
C GLY A 55 -32.15 2.63 28.84
N VAL A 56 -31.71 2.49 27.59
CA VAL A 56 -31.97 3.46 26.53
C VAL A 56 -33.20 3.00 25.74
N ARG A 57 -34.31 3.74 25.92
CA ARG A 57 -35.51 3.67 25.07
C ARG A 57 -35.16 4.18 23.67
N LEU A 58 -35.36 3.35 22.65
CA LEU A 58 -35.46 3.79 21.26
C LEU A 58 -36.90 4.23 21.00
N GLY A 59 -37.08 5.52 20.67
CA GLY A 59 -38.35 6.08 20.25
C GLY A 59 -38.70 5.66 18.83
N ALA A 60 -39.86 5.01 18.68
CA ALA A 60 -40.47 4.68 17.40
C ALA A 60 -41.22 5.90 16.84
N GLY A 61 -40.79 6.40 15.68
CA GLY A 61 -41.53 7.32 14.82
C GLY A 61 -42.34 6.54 13.79
N HIS A 62 -43.62 6.90 13.67
CA HIS A 62 -44.66 6.22 12.90
C HIS A 62 -44.40 6.22 11.37
N GLY A 63 -44.73 5.09 10.72
CA GLY A 63 -44.68 4.96 9.27
C GLY A 63 -45.20 3.62 8.74
N ASN A 64 -46.50 3.38 8.92
CA ASN A 64 -47.40 2.59 8.07
C ASN A 64 -46.88 1.27 7.43
N THR A 65 -47.13 0.13 8.07
CA THR A 65 -47.04 -1.20 7.47
C THR A 65 -48.41 -1.89 7.49
N GLN A 66 -48.96 -2.14 6.31
CA GLN A 66 -50.07 -3.07 6.06
C GLN A 66 -49.53 -4.51 6.05
N PRO A 67 -50.32 -5.51 6.48
CA PRO A 67 -49.82 -6.87 6.67
C PRO A 67 -49.84 -7.66 5.35
N VAL A 68 -48.75 -8.37 5.04
CA VAL A 68 -48.72 -9.40 4.00
C VAL A 68 -48.61 -10.75 4.70
N THR A 69 -49.67 -11.53 4.56
CA THR A 69 -49.78 -12.93 4.97
C THR A 69 -48.95 -13.81 4.02
N THR A 70 -48.14 -14.69 4.59
CA THR A 70 -47.52 -15.82 3.89
C THR A 70 -48.57 -16.85 3.52
N ASP A 71 -48.51 -17.35 2.29
CA ASP A 71 -49.17 -18.59 1.91
C ASP A 71 -48.13 -19.62 1.45
N THR A 72 -48.36 -20.84 1.91
CA THR A 72 -47.75 -22.11 1.56
C THR A 72 -48.46 -22.65 0.33
N GLU A 73 -47.79 -22.67 -0.82
CA GLU A 73 -47.87 -23.75 -1.83
C GLU A 73 -47.14 -23.32 -3.11
N GLY A 74 -46.27 -24.21 -3.61
CA GLY A 74 -45.59 -24.03 -4.88
C GLY A 74 -46.48 -24.31 -6.09
N ARG A 75 -46.06 -23.76 -7.24
CA ARG A 75 -46.68 -23.77 -8.59
C ARG A 75 -47.67 -22.61 -8.80
N GLU A 76 -47.75 -21.90 -9.92
CA GLU A 76 -47.22 -22.05 -11.28
C GLU A 76 -47.52 -20.77 -12.09
N ARG A 77 -46.95 -20.68 -13.31
CA ARG A 77 -47.45 -20.00 -14.53
C ARG A 77 -47.22 -18.49 -14.76
N LEU A 78 -46.33 -18.25 -15.73
CA LEU A 78 -46.51 -17.52 -17.00
C LEU A 78 -47.77 -16.63 -17.14
N PHE A 79 -47.52 -15.34 -17.42
CA PHE A 79 -48.31 -14.60 -18.42
C PHE A 79 -47.43 -13.64 -19.24
N HIS A 80 -47.52 -13.81 -20.56
CA HIS A 80 -46.97 -12.96 -21.61
C HIS A 80 -47.69 -11.61 -21.69
N ARG A 81 -46.91 -10.52 -21.85
CA ARG A 81 -47.12 -9.39 -22.80
C ARG A 81 -45.71 -8.83 -23.05
N GLY A 82 -45.11 -8.86 -24.23
CA GLY A 82 -45.65 -8.56 -25.54
C GLY A 82 -45.36 -7.10 -25.88
N PHE A 83 -44.12 -6.80 -26.30
CA PHE A 83 -43.79 -5.64 -27.15
C PHE A 83 -42.49 -5.96 -27.91
N GLU A 84 -42.67 -6.23 -29.20
CA GLU A 84 -41.61 -6.30 -30.20
C GLU A 84 -41.22 -4.88 -30.61
N THR A 85 -39.92 -4.63 -30.79
CA THR A 85 -39.38 -3.93 -31.97
C THR A 85 -37.94 -4.41 -32.14
N GLY A 86 -37.72 -5.17 -33.22
CA GLY A 86 -36.39 -5.64 -33.62
C GLY A 86 -35.60 -4.54 -34.32
N LEU A 87 -34.29 -4.71 -34.35
CA LEU A 87 -33.42 -4.60 -35.53
C LEU A 87 -31.95 -4.87 -35.12
N ARG A 88 -31.37 -5.90 -35.74
CA ARG A 88 -29.93 -6.19 -35.92
C ARG A 88 -29.83 -6.92 -37.28
N PRO A 89 -28.64 -7.14 -37.86
CA PRO A 89 -27.51 -6.25 -38.10
C PRO A 89 -27.09 -6.31 -39.59
N SER A 90 -26.13 -5.49 -40.05
CA SER A 90 -25.41 -5.78 -41.30
C SER A 90 -23.92 -5.50 -41.18
N SER A 91 -23.16 -6.50 -41.65
CA SER A 91 -21.73 -6.56 -41.88
C SER A 91 -21.29 -5.71 -43.07
N THR A 92 -20.05 -5.19 -43.07
CA THR A 92 -18.98 -5.59 -44.03
C THR A 92 -17.69 -4.79 -43.82
N SER A 93 -16.60 -5.50 -44.12
CA SER A 93 -15.21 -5.10 -44.24
C SER A 93 -14.93 -4.00 -45.26
N GLU A 94 -13.87 -3.22 -45.05
CA GLU A 94 -12.75 -3.07 -46.03
C GLU A 94 -11.62 -2.23 -45.44
N GLY A 95 -10.39 -2.70 -45.60
CA GLY A 95 -9.17 -2.00 -45.28
C GLY A 95 -8.62 -1.25 -46.49
N VAL A 96 -7.92 -0.14 -46.26
CA VAL A 96 -6.99 0.44 -47.24
C VAL A 96 -5.77 0.96 -46.49
N GLY A 97 -4.63 0.35 -46.78
CA GLY A 97 -3.33 0.75 -46.26
C GLY A 97 -2.83 2.04 -46.88
N PHE A 98 -2.09 2.84 -46.10
CA PHE A 98 -1.34 3.97 -46.61
C PHE A 98 0.16 3.64 -46.59
N ARG A 99 0.74 3.66 -47.78
CA ARG A 99 2.15 3.42 -48.06
C ARG A 99 3.00 4.62 -47.61
N ASP A 100 4.06 4.23 -46.90
CA ASP A 100 5.42 4.76 -46.90
C ASP A 100 5.76 5.80 -47.99
N ARG A 101 6.27 6.96 -47.55
CA ARG A 101 7.07 7.87 -48.38
C ARG A 101 8.37 8.18 -47.65
N THR A 102 9.39 7.47 -48.08
CA THR A 102 10.79 7.85 -48.03
C THR A 102 11.00 9.25 -48.62
N SER A 103 11.68 10.13 -47.89
CA SER A 103 12.43 11.25 -48.47
C SER A 103 13.80 11.38 -47.80
N SER A 104 14.78 10.98 -48.59
CA SER A 104 16.21 11.22 -48.44
C SER A 104 16.53 12.72 -48.39
N PHE A 105 17.32 13.17 -47.41
CA PHE A 105 18.17 14.35 -47.58
C PHE A 105 19.53 14.18 -46.88
N LEU A 106 20.53 13.99 -47.76
CA LEU A 106 21.95 14.34 -47.72
C LEU A 106 22.57 14.88 -46.42
N ASN A 107 23.31 13.97 -45.80
CA ASN A 107 24.69 14.05 -45.31
C ASN A 107 25.50 15.32 -45.66
N HIS A 108 25.96 16.04 -44.64
CA HIS A 108 27.15 16.90 -44.70
C HIS A 108 28.27 16.34 -43.82
N ARG A 109 29.42 16.21 -44.48
CA ARG A 109 30.65 15.51 -44.15
C ARG A 109 31.53 16.30 -43.19
N TRP A 110 32.06 15.66 -42.15
CA TRP A 110 33.36 16.00 -41.54
C TRP A 110 34.13 14.71 -41.27
N GLY A 111 35.24 14.55 -41.99
CA GLY A 111 36.15 13.43 -41.85
C GLY A 111 37.20 13.73 -40.79
N GLY A 112 37.33 12.80 -39.84
CA GLY A 112 38.48 12.67 -38.95
C GLY A 112 38.85 11.19 -38.91
N ALA A 113 40.03 10.87 -39.42
CA ALA A 113 40.55 9.51 -39.46
C ALA A 113 40.94 9.04 -38.06
N SER A 114 40.40 7.91 -37.62
CA SER A 114 40.92 7.14 -36.49
C SER A 114 41.02 5.67 -36.89
N VAL A 115 42.24 5.16 -36.74
CA VAL A 115 42.66 3.79 -37.06
C VAL A 115 42.02 2.83 -36.06
N VAL A 116 41.27 1.84 -36.54
CA VAL A 116 40.71 0.75 -35.71
C VAL A 116 41.56 -0.51 -35.92
N PRO A 117 42.08 -1.17 -34.86
CA PRO A 117 42.74 -2.45 -35.01
C PRO A 117 41.71 -3.56 -35.28
N ARG A 118 42.09 -4.48 -36.18
CA ARG A 118 41.31 -5.64 -36.62
C ARG A 118 41.16 -6.64 -35.47
N ALA A 119 39.94 -7.00 -35.09
CA ALA A 119 39.66 -8.07 -34.15
C ALA A 119 39.83 -9.46 -34.81
N PRO A 120 40.32 -10.48 -34.08
CA PRO A 120 40.37 -11.85 -34.57
C PRO A 120 38.98 -12.52 -34.43
N ASP A 121 38.54 -13.07 -35.56
CA ASP A 121 37.64 -14.20 -35.82
C ASP A 121 36.64 -14.68 -34.75
N GLY A 122 35.34 -14.68 -35.13
CA GLY A 122 34.54 -15.91 -35.03
C GLY A 122 33.35 -15.98 -34.06
N GLY A 123 32.98 -14.93 -33.33
CA GLY A 123 31.80 -14.94 -32.45
C GLY A 123 30.55 -14.37 -33.11
N ARG A 124 29.45 -15.15 -33.14
CA ARG A 124 28.10 -14.64 -33.50
C ARG A 124 27.76 -13.45 -32.60
N PRO A 125 27.26 -12.31 -33.13
CA PRO A 125 26.82 -11.21 -32.28
C PRO A 125 25.64 -11.68 -31.40
N PRO A 126 25.58 -11.29 -30.13
CA PRO A 126 24.48 -11.67 -29.25
C PRO A 126 23.18 -11.10 -29.83
N THR A 127 22.23 -11.98 -30.13
CA THR A 127 20.86 -11.59 -30.49
C THR A 127 20.14 -11.14 -29.22
N CYS A 128 19.23 -10.17 -29.38
CA CYS A 128 18.57 -9.40 -28.33
C CYS A 128 17.58 -10.19 -27.42
N HIS A 129 17.82 -11.48 -27.16
CA HIS A 129 16.92 -12.35 -26.40
C HIS A 129 17.61 -13.22 -25.32
N ASP A 130 18.88 -13.00 -25.03
CA ASP A 130 19.52 -13.70 -23.91
C ASP A 130 19.34 -12.89 -22.61
N GLU A 131 18.11 -12.88 -22.08
CA GLU A 131 17.95 -12.58 -20.64
C GLU A 131 18.62 -13.70 -19.84
N PRO A 132 19.35 -13.39 -18.74
CA PRO A 132 19.83 -14.44 -17.86
C PRO A 132 18.60 -15.16 -17.30
N VAL A 133 18.35 -16.38 -17.78
CA VAL A 133 17.42 -17.32 -17.14
C VAL A 133 17.99 -17.57 -15.75
N THR A 134 17.51 -16.81 -14.78
CA THR A 134 17.84 -17.08 -13.38
C THR A 134 17.23 -18.43 -13.04
N ASP A 135 18.07 -19.38 -12.61
CA ASP A 135 17.71 -20.73 -12.17
C ASP A 135 16.96 -20.65 -10.83
N ARG A 136 15.81 -19.99 -10.84
CA ARG A 136 14.91 -19.81 -9.70
C ARG A 136 13.73 -20.76 -9.88
N ASP A 137 13.35 -21.43 -8.79
CA ASP A 137 12.22 -22.36 -8.78
C ASP A 137 10.89 -21.66 -9.10
N TYR A 138 10.71 -20.43 -8.61
CA TYR A 138 9.46 -19.69 -8.68
C TYR A 138 9.67 -18.32 -9.32
N ASP A 139 8.72 -17.93 -10.17
CA ASP A 139 8.60 -16.57 -10.66
C ASP A 139 8.10 -15.65 -9.55
N ILE A 140 7.12 -16.11 -8.75
CA ILE A 140 6.52 -15.34 -7.66
C ILE A 140 6.38 -16.19 -6.40
N VAL A 141 6.75 -15.65 -5.24
CA VAL A 141 6.38 -16.19 -3.93
C VAL A 141 5.53 -15.17 -3.17
N LEU A 142 4.35 -15.58 -2.71
CA LEU A 142 3.47 -14.78 -1.86
C LEU A 142 3.63 -15.17 -0.38
N PHE A 143 4.35 -14.35 0.38
CA PHE A 143 4.56 -14.56 1.82
C PHE A 143 3.45 -13.89 2.65
N GLY A 144 2.69 -14.68 3.41
CA GLY A 144 1.54 -14.21 4.19
C GLY A 144 0.17 -14.57 3.61
N ALA A 145 0.11 -15.55 2.70
CA ALA A 145 -1.10 -15.96 1.98
C ALA A 145 -2.27 -16.41 2.90
N THR A 146 -2.00 -16.78 4.15
CA THR A 146 -3.03 -17.17 5.12
C THR A 146 -3.72 -15.98 5.80
N GLY A 147 -3.21 -14.76 5.62
CA GLY A 147 -3.83 -13.53 6.10
C GLY A 147 -5.00 -13.10 5.22
N PHE A 148 -5.80 -12.14 5.68
CA PHE A 148 -6.98 -11.68 4.91
C PHE A 148 -6.59 -11.09 3.54
N THR A 149 -5.73 -10.07 3.52
CA THR A 149 -5.25 -9.47 2.27
C THR A 149 -4.39 -10.44 1.46
N GLY A 150 -3.59 -11.27 2.14
CA GLY A 150 -2.80 -12.32 1.49
C GLY A 150 -3.68 -13.34 0.76
N GLY A 151 -4.79 -13.77 1.36
CA GLY A 151 -5.74 -14.69 0.73
C GLY A 151 -6.39 -14.08 -0.51
N LEU A 152 -6.83 -12.81 -0.43
CA LEU A 152 -7.36 -12.09 -1.59
C LEU A 152 -6.32 -11.92 -2.70
N THR A 153 -5.05 -11.69 -2.33
CA THR A 153 -3.94 -11.58 -3.30
C THR A 153 -3.66 -12.93 -3.97
N ALA A 154 -3.69 -14.01 -3.20
CA ALA A 154 -3.54 -15.37 -3.72
C ALA A 154 -4.66 -15.73 -4.70
N ASP A 155 -5.91 -15.38 -4.36
CA ASP A 155 -7.06 -15.59 -5.24
C ASP A 155 -6.95 -14.82 -6.54
N TYR A 156 -6.49 -13.57 -6.45
CA TYR A 156 -6.25 -12.75 -7.62
C TYR A 156 -5.16 -13.35 -8.51
N LEU A 157 -4.02 -13.75 -7.91
CA LEU A 157 -2.91 -14.38 -8.63
C LEU A 157 -3.35 -15.67 -9.33
N ALA A 158 -4.08 -16.56 -8.65
CA ALA A 158 -4.57 -17.79 -9.26
C ALA A 158 -5.53 -17.53 -10.44
N ALA A 159 -6.38 -16.50 -10.34
CA ALA A 159 -7.32 -16.14 -11.40
C ALA A 159 -6.67 -15.44 -12.61
N HIS A 160 -5.50 -14.82 -12.43
CA HIS A 160 -4.85 -13.99 -13.46
C HIS A 160 -3.42 -14.44 -13.80
N ALA A 161 -3.00 -15.62 -13.32
CA ALA A 161 -1.71 -16.20 -13.60
C ALA A 161 -1.53 -16.39 -15.12
N PRO A 162 -0.42 -15.93 -15.72
CA PRO A 162 -0.10 -16.33 -17.08
C PRO A 162 0.17 -17.84 -17.13
N GLU A 163 -0.07 -18.43 -18.30
CA GLU A 163 0.19 -19.86 -18.52
C GLU A 163 1.65 -20.19 -18.21
N GLY A 164 1.87 -21.27 -17.44
CA GLY A 164 3.21 -21.73 -17.05
C GLY A 164 3.86 -20.95 -15.90
N MET A 165 3.17 -19.99 -15.27
CA MET A 165 3.69 -19.31 -14.08
C MET A 165 4.00 -20.30 -12.96
N ARG A 166 5.25 -20.32 -12.50
CA ARG A 166 5.66 -21.10 -11.33
C ARG A 166 5.57 -20.22 -10.10
N TRP A 167 4.70 -20.55 -9.15
CA TRP A 167 4.55 -19.71 -7.96
C TRP A 167 4.27 -20.54 -6.70
N ALA A 168 4.54 -19.93 -5.56
CA ALA A 168 4.31 -20.56 -4.26
C ALA A 168 3.65 -19.61 -3.26
N VAL A 169 2.88 -20.18 -2.34
CA VAL A 169 2.41 -19.50 -1.13
C VAL A 169 3.33 -19.83 0.03
N ALA A 170 3.61 -18.83 0.86
CA ALA A 170 4.52 -18.97 1.99
C ALA A 170 3.94 -18.43 3.30
N GLY A 171 4.33 -19.05 4.41
CA GLY A 171 3.89 -18.66 5.76
C GLY A 171 4.27 -19.68 6.84
N ARG A 172 3.95 -19.35 8.09
CA ARG A 172 4.40 -20.14 9.25
C ARG A 172 3.62 -21.43 9.54
N ASN A 173 2.42 -21.59 8.95
CA ASN A 173 1.53 -22.72 9.27
C ASN A 173 1.28 -23.56 8.02
N ARG A 174 1.91 -24.74 7.95
CA ARG A 174 1.83 -25.68 6.83
C ARG A 174 0.39 -26.04 6.46
N ALA A 175 -0.42 -26.45 7.45
CA ALA A 175 -1.80 -26.89 7.24
C ALA A 175 -2.68 -25.78 6.64
N LYS A 176 -2.59 -24.55 7.17
CA LYS A 176 -3.32 -23.41 6.58
C LYS A 176 -2.89 -23.08 5.16
N LEU A 177 -1.61 -23.28 4.84
CA LEU A 177 -1.13 -23.09 3.48
C LEU A 177 -1.58 -24.22 2.54
N ASP A 178 -1.70 -25.46 3.05
CA ASP A 178 -2.29 -26.58 2.29
C ASP A 178 -3.74 -26.26 1.94
N ASP A 179 -4.52 -25.76 2.90
CA ASP A 179 -5.91 -25.35 2.66
C ASP A 179 -5.99 -24.23 1.60
N VAL A 180 -5.08 -23.26 1.65
CA VAL A 180 -4.98 -22.20 0.64
C VAL A 180 -4.64 -22.79 -0.73
N ALA A 181 -3.59 -23.60 -0.84
CA ALA A 181 -3.17 -24.20 -2.11
C ALA A 181 -4.26 -25.10 -2.71
N ALA A 182 -4.90 -25.94 -1.90
CA ALA A 182 -6.00 -26.81 -2.31
C ALA A 182 -7.21 -26.01 -2.83
N ARG A 183 -7.52 -24.88 -2.19
CA ARG A 183 -8.62 -23.98 -2.61
C ARG A 183 -8.31 -23.25 -3.92
N LEU A 184 -7.07 -22.82 -4.13
CA LEU A 184 -6.63 -22.15 -5.36
C LEU A 184 -6.61 -23.13 -6.54
N GLY A 185 -6.31 -24.41 -6.28
CA GLY A 185 -6.11 -25.42 -7.31
C GLY A 185 -4.84 -25.18 -8.12
N GLY A 186 -4.56 -26.07 -9.07
CA GLY A 186 -3.34 -26.01 -9.89
C GLY A 186 -2.07 -26.42 -9.14
N ASP A 187 -0.92 -26.17 -9.76
CA ASP A 187 0.41 -26.51 -9.23
C ASP A 187 0.99 -25.33 -8.44
N VAL A 188 0.41 -25.05 -7.26
CA VAL A 188 0.87 -24.00 -6.36
C VAL A 188 1.83 -24.59 -5.33
N GLY A 189 3.08 -24.16 -5.35
CA GLY A 189 4.08 -24.58 -4.37
C GLY A 189 3.75 -24.09 -2.96
N VAL A 190 4.23 -24.79 -1.93
CA VAL A 190 4.16 -24.29 -0.55
C VAL A 190 5.52 -24.25 0.12
N LEU A 191 5.82 -23.09 0.71
CA LEU A 191 7.03 -22.84 1.49
C LEU A 191 6.67 -22.48 2.94
N VAL A 192 7.23 -23.22 3.90
CA VAL A 192 7.02 -22.92 5.33
C VAL A 192 8.14 -22.02 5.81
N ALA A 193 7.81 -20.82 6.27
CA ALA A 193 8.75 -19.90 6.88
C ALA A 193 8.03 -19.04 7.94
N ASP A 194 8.69 -18.86 9.08
CA ASP A 194 8.32 -17.82 10.03
C ASP A 194 9.10 -16.53 9.72
N ALA A 195 8.49 -15.36 9.95
CA ALA A 195 9.15 -14.08 9.66
C ALA A 195 10.38 -13.82 10.56
N THR A 196 10.54 -14.60 11.64
CA THR A 196 11.71 -14.54 12.53
C THR A 196 12.82 -15.52 12.13
N ASP A 197 12.57 -16.43 11.18
CA ASP A 197 13.55 -17.42 10.72
C ASP A 197 14.33 -16.89 9.51
N THR A 198 15.50 -16.31 9.76
CA THR A 198 16.36 -15.73 8.72
C THR A 198 16.81 -16.76 7.69
N ALA A 199 17.05 -18.02 8.09
CA ALA A 199 17.51 -19.05 7.17
C ALA A 199 16.38 -19.44 6.20
N ALA A 200 15.15 -19.62 6.71
CA ALA A 200 13.99 -19.90 5.86
C ALA A 200 13.66 -18.74 4.91
N LEU A 201 13.79 -17.49 5.36
CA LEU A 201 13.57 -16.32 4.50
C LEU A 201 14.66 -16.18 3.42
N THR A 202 15.89 -16.57 3.73
CA THR A 202 16.99 -16.64 2.74
C THR A 202 16.71 -17.71 1.70
N ASP A 203 16.22 -18.88 2.10
CA ASP A 203 15.78 -19.94 1.16
C ASP A 203 14.70 -19.40 0.21
N ILE A 204 13.64 -18.80 0.75
CA ILE A 204 12.56 -18.18 -0.06
C ILE A 204 13.13 -17.17 -1.05
N ALA A 205 13.94 -16.21 -0.60
CA ALA A 205 14.50 -15.18 -1.47
C ALA A 205 15.37 -15.78 -2.57
N SER A 206 16.14 -16.83 -2.27
CA SER A 206 17.00 -17.51 -3.24
C SER A 206 16.27 -18.31 -4.31
N ARG A 207 14.99 -18.62 -4.10
CA ARG A 207 14.18 -19.47 -4.98
C ARG A 207 13.17 -18.71 -5.82
N ALA A 208 13.01 -17.40 -5.57
CA ALA A 208 12.04 -16.55 -6.22
C ALA A 208 12.71 -15.51 -7.13
N ARG A 209 12.02 -15.12 -8.22
CA ARG A 209 12.35 -13.89 -8.96
C ARG A 209 11.73 -12.67 -8.25
N VAL A 210 10.50 -12.80 -7.78
CA VAL A 210 9.79 -11.78 -7.01
C VAL A 210 9.20 -12.38 -5.72
N VAL A 211 9.41 -11.72 -4.59
CA VAL A 211 8.73 -12.02 -3.33
C VAL A 211 7.77 -10.89 -2.99
N ALA A 212 6.48 -11.18 -2.95
CA ALA A 212 5.45 -10.27 -2.47
C ALA A 212 5.02 -10.67 -1.06
N THR A 213 4.96 -9.73 -0.12
CA THR A 213 4.58 -10.02 1.26
C THR A 213 3.40 -9.20 1.76
N THR A 214 2.57 -9.85 2.56
CA THR A 214 1.49 -9.24 3.34
C THR A 214 1.68 -9.47 4.84
N VAL A 215 2.90 -9.78 5.29
CA VAL A 215 3.23 -10.07 6.69
C VAL A 215 3.62 -8.78 7.41
N GLY A 216 2.66 -8.19 8.12
CA GLY A 216 2.90 -7.09 9.05
C GLY A 216 2.65 -7.48 10.52
N PRO A 217 2.91 -6.58 11.49
CA PRO A 217 3.46 -5.22 11.33
C PRO A 217 4.90 -5.21 10.78
N TYR A 218 5.19 -4.34 9.82
CA TYR A 218 6.44 -4.41 9.04
C TYR A 218 7.66 -3.91 9.84
N LEU A 219 7.46 -2.90 10.70
CA LEU A 219 8.48 -2.43 11.64
C LEU A 219 9.00 -3.53 12.58
N GLU A 220 8.19 -4.55 12.85
CA GLU A 220 8.51 -5.66 13.75
C GLU A 220 9.02 -6.90 13.01
N HIS A 221 8.47 -7.18 11.83
CA HIS A 221 8.68 -8.47 11.14
C HIS A 221 9.21 -8.36 9.71
N GLY A 222 9.25 -7.16 9.12
CA GLY A 222 9.56 -6.98 7.69
C GLY A 222 11.04 -6.99 7.34
N GLU A 223 11.90 -6.51 8.23
CA GLU A 223 13.34 -6.30 7.95
C GLU A 223 14.07 -7.58 7.49
N PRO A 224 13.90 -8.75 8.13
CA PRO A 224 14.61 -9.96 7.74
C PRO A 224 14.36 -10.39 6.28
N LEU A 225 13.12 -10.24 5.78
CA LEU A 225 12.79 -10.60 4.40
C LEU A 225 13.34 -9.58 3.39
N VAL A 226 13.31 -8.29 3.73
CA VAL A 226 13.94 -7.25 2.90
C VAL A 226 15.44 -7.51 2.77
N ALA A 227 16.12 -7.80 3.88
CA ALA A 227 17.54 -8.11 3.91
C ALA A 227 17.87 -9.33 3.03
N ALA A 228 17.08 -10.40 3.14
CA ALA A 228 17.24 -11.61 2.33
C ALA A 228 17.07 -11.33 0.83
N CYS A 229 16.03 -10.60 0.44
CA CYS A 229 15.77 -10.25 -0.96
C CYS A 229 16.87 -9.33 -1.54
N ALA A 230 17.27 -8.30 -0.76
CA ALA A 230 18.34 -7.39 -1.14
C ALA A 230 19.67 -8.14 -1.35
N ALA A 231 20.01 -9.09 -0.49
CA ALA A 231 21.23 -9.89 -0.63
C ALA A 231 21.16 -10.88 -1.81
N ALA A 232 20.00 -11.48 -2.06
CA ALA A 232 19.81 -12.49 -3.09
C ALA A 232 19.70 -11.94 -4.52
N GLY A 233 19.51 -10.62 -4.69
CA GLY A 233 19.19 -10.04 -6.00
C GLY A 233 17.73 -10.30 -6.41
N THR A 234 16.85 -10.46 -5.42
CA THR A 234 15.44 -10.83 -5.62
C THR A 234 14.56 -9.62 -5.41
N ASP A 235 13.60 -9.40 -6.31
CA ASP A 235 12.67 -8.29 -6.16
C ASP A 235 11.74 -8.49 -4.98
N TYR A 236 11.46 -7.42 -4.25
CA TYR A 236 10.63 -7.42 -3.06
C TYR A 236 9.47 -6.43 -3.19
N LEU A 237 8.28 -6.87 -2.80
CA LEU A 237 7.05 -6.06 -2.76
C LEU A 237 6.34 -6.20 -1.42
N ASP A 238 5.81 -5.10 -0.87
CA ASP A 238 4.93 -5.15 0.31
C ASP A 238 3.78 -4.14 0.28
N LEU A 239 2.94 -4.17 1.32
CA LEU A 239 1.80 -3.27 1.52
C LEU A 239 2.03 -2.29 2.67
N THR A 240 3.28 -1.97 3.01
CA THR A 240 3.54 -1.17 4.21
C THR A 240 3.04 0.26 4.05
N GLY A 241 2.27 0.73 5.04
CA GLY A 241 2.01 2.15 5.24
C GLY A 241 3.02 2.79 6.20
N GLU A 242 3.96 2.02 6.75
CA GLU A 242 4.81 2.39 7.89
C GLU A 242 6.05 3.16 7.43
N HIS A 243 5.96 4.48 7.39
CA HIS A 243 7.02 5.35 6.88
C HIS A 243 8.39 5.14 7.56
N GLU A 244 8.41 4.93 8.88
CA GLU A 244 9.66 4.64 9.60
C GLU A 244 10.33 3.34 9.11
N PHE A 245 9.54 2.31 8.77
CA PHE A 245 10.09 1.06 8.22
C PHE A 245 10.72 1.31 6.85
N VAL A 246 10.01 2.00 5.97
CA VAL A 246 10.50 2.36 4.62
C VAL A 246 11.83 3.12 4.68
N ASP A 247 11.98 4.04 5.63
CA ASP A 247 13.23 4.79 5.79
C ASP A 247 14.37 3.96 6.38
N ARG A 248 14.06 3.08 7.36
CA ARG A 248 15.05 2.14 7.93
C ARG A 248 15.58 1.17 6.87
N MET A 249 14.70 0.62 6.04
CA MET A 249 15.10 -0.29 4.97
C MET A 249 15.99 0.39 3.94
N TYR A 250 15.75 1.67 3.65
CA TYR A 250 16.61 2.43 2.75
C TYR A 250 18.03 2.51 3.31
N LEU A 251 18.14 2.97 4.56
CA LEU A 251 19.42 3.15 5.24
C LEU A 251 20.19 1.83 5.41
N ALA A 252 19.49 0.72 5.63
CA ALA A 252 20.11 -0.58 5.89
C ALA A 252 20.43 -1.38 4.62
N HIS A 253 19.60 -1.28 3.58
CA HIS A 253 19.60 -2.26 2.48
C HIS A 253 19.60 -1.67 1.07
N HIS A 254 19.47 -0.34 0.88
CA HIS A 254 19.48 0.26 -0.45
C HIS A 254 20.74 -0.10 -1.25
N GLU A 255 21.92 0.14 -0.67
CA GLU A 255 23.21 -0.13 -1.34
C GLU A 255 23.38 -1.62 -1.68
N THR A 256 22.99 -2.52 -0.77
CA THR A 256 23.02 -3.98 -1.03
C THR A 256 22.12 -4.35 -2.20
N ALA A 257 20.90 -3.81 -2.24
CA ALA A 257 19.97 -4.05 -3.33
C ALA A 257 20.43 -3.42 -4.66
N VAL A 258 21.11 -2.26 -4.62
CA VAL A 258 21.77 -1.69 -5.82
C VAL A 258 22.87 -2.64 -6.32
N ALA A 259 23.72 -3.15 -5.41
CA ALA A 259 24.83 -4.02 -5.77
C ALA A 259 24.39 -5.38 -6.32
N SER A 260 23.29 -5.94 -5.81
CA SER A 260 22.75 -7.24 -6.25
C SER A 260 21.80 -7.15 -7.45
N GLY A 261 21.32 -5.95 -7.77
CA GLY A 261 20.30 -5.73 -8.81
C GLY A 261 18.86 -5.91 -8.32
N ALA A 262 18.63 -6.20 -7.04
CA ALA A 262 17.28 -6.30 -6.48
C ALA A 262 16.52 -4.97 -6.51
N ARG A 263 15.22 -4.99 -6.80
CA ARG A 263 14.32 -3.85 -6.59
C ARG A 263 13.50 -4.07 -5.32
N ILE A 264 13.61 -3.14 -4.38
CA ILE A 264 12.79 -3.14 -3.16
C ILE A 264 11.69 -2.08 -3.32
N VAL A 265 10.44 -2.50 -3.52
CA VAL A 265 9.31 -1.60 -3.74
C VAL A 265 8.31 -1.73 -2.60
N HIS A 266 8.27 -0.71 -1.75
CA HIS A 266 7.33 -0.64 -0.65
C HIS A 266 5.99 -0.05 -1.08
N ALA A 267 4.95 -0.30 -0.29
CA ALA A 267 3.64 0.35 -0.41
C ALA A 267 2.92 0.06 -1.75
N CYS A 268 3.01 -1.18 -2.21
CA CYS A 268 2.37 -1.71 -3.42
C CYS A 268 0.88 -2.03 -3.21
N GLY A 269 0.15 -1.12 -2.57
CA GLY A 269 -1.29 -1.18 -2.38
C GLY A 269 -1.94 0.18 -2.58
N PHE A 270 -3.14 0.36 -2.04
CA PHE A 270 -3.84 1.64 -2.11
C PHE A 270 -3.04 2.78 -1.45
N ASP A 271 -2.32 2.48 -0.37
CA ASP A 271 -1.43 3.41 0.32
C ASP A 271 -0.10 3.64 -0.43
N SER A 272 -0.10 3.61 -1.77
CA SER A 272 0.76 4.46 -2.61
C SER A 272 0.45 4.39 -4.11
N ILE A 273 0.08 3.24 -4.66
CA ILE A 273 -0.03 3.03 -6.12
C ILE A 273 -0.92 4.06 -6.85
N PRO A 274 -2.19 4.31 -6.42
CA PRO A 274 -3.02 5.29 -7.13
C PRO A 274 -2.48 6.72 -6.98
N HIS A 275 -1.68 6.99 -5.95
CA HIS A 275 -1.08 8.30 -5.70
C HIS A 275 0.20 8.50 -6.54
N ASP A 276 1.08 7.51 -6.57
CA ASP A 276 2.38 7.56 -7.26
C ASP A 276 2.24 7.42 -8.77
N LEU A 277 1.52 6.40 -9.25
CA LEU A 277 1.25 6.23 -10.68
C LEU A 277 0.29 7.31 -11.20
N GLY A 278 -0.66 7.73 -10.38
CA GLY A 278 -1.54 8.84 -10.73
C GLY A 278 -0.77 10.15 -10.92
N ALA A 279 0.21 10.42 -10.05
CA ALA A 279 1.11 11.56 -10.22
C ALA A 279 1.95 11.44 -11.48
N LEU A 280 2.55 10.27 -11.76
CA LEU A 280 3.31 10.01 -12.98
C LEU A 280 2.45 10.24 -14.24
N TYR A 281 1.21 9.75 -14.21
CA TYR A 281 0.24 9.91 -15.29
C TYR A 281 -0.11 11.39 -15.54
N THR A 282 -0.28 12.20 -14.49
CA THR A 282 -0.54 13.64 -14.63
C THR A 282 0.68 14.40 -15.15
N VAL A 283 1.88 14.17 -14.58
CA VAL A 283 3.07 14.95 -14.95
C VAL A 283 3.53 14.65 -16.38
N SER A 284 3.29 13.43 -16.88
CA SER A 284 3.58 13.06 -18.27
C SER A 284 2.78 13.86 -19.31
N GLN A 285 1.75 14.59 -18.87
CA GLN A 285 0.91 15.44 -19.72
C GLN A 285 1.23 16.94 -19.58
N LEU A 286 2.21 17.28 -18.76
CA LEU A 286 2.68 18.64 -18.50
C LEU A 286 4.07 18.88 -19.13
N PRO A 287 4.45 20.13 -19.41
CA PRO A 287 5.79 20.45 -19.88
C PRO A 287 6.84 20.11 -18.81
N SER A 288 7.69 19.12 -19.11
CA SER A 288 8.69 18.59 -18.17
C SER A 288 9.91 19.49 -17.96
N ASP A 289 10.05 20.58 -18.71
CA ASP A 289 11.11 21.58 -18.57
C ASP A 289 10.71 22.74 -17.63
N GLN A 290 9.45 22.75 -17.16
CA GLN A 290 8.91 23.80 -16.30
C GLN A 290 8.73 23.33 -14.85
N PRO A 291 8.77 24.24 -13.86
CA PRO A 291 8.34 23.92 -12.50
C PRO A 291 6.91 23.36 -12.47
N ILE A 292 6.71 22.27 -11.74
CA ILE A 292 5.43 21.56 -11.65
C ILE A 292 4.90 21.64 -10.22
N THR A 293 3.68 22.14 -10.07
CA THR A 293 2.90 22.01 -8.83
C THR A 293 1.79 21.00 -9.06
N LEU A 294 1.75 19.95 -8.25
CA LEU A 294 0.76 18.90 -8.32
C LEU A 294 0.05 18.76 -6.97
N ARG A 295 -1.27 18.64 -7.00
CA ARG A 295 -2.05 18.24 -5.83
C ARG A 295 -2.84 16.98 -6.11
N GLY A 296 -2.75 16.00 -5.21
CA GLY A 296 -3.59 14.81 -5.18
C GLY A 296 -4.67 14.93 -4.12
N VAL A 297 -5.92 14.62 -4.49
CA VAL A 297 -7.09 14.70 -3.61
C VAL A 297 -7.81 13.37 -3.60
N VAL A 298 -7.66 12.62 -2.50
CA VAL A 298 -8.29 11.31 -2.32
C VAL A 298 -9.67 11.43 -1.70
N ARG A 299 -10.59 10.61 -2.20
CA ARG A 299 -11.93 10.39 -1.67
C ARG A 299 -12.23 8.90 -1.70
N SER A 300 -12.90 8.41 -0.66
CA SER A 300 -13.35 7.02 -0.61
C SER A 300 -14.64 6.89 0.17
N SER A 301 -15.43 5.86 -0.16
CA SER A 301 -16.56 5.40 0.65
C SER A 301 -16.20 4.34 1.69
N ALA A 302 -14.96 3.83 1.67
CA ALA A 302 -14.51 2.82 2.62
C ALA A 302 -14.27 3.43 4.01
N THR A 303 -14.70 2.71 5.04
CA THR A 303 -14.39 3.02 6.43
C THR A 303 -13.02 2.43 6.79
N PHE A 304 -12.21 3.16 7.56
CA PHE A 304 -10.92 2.65 8.02
C PHE A 304 -11.09 1.29 8.72
N SER A 305 -10.23 0.34 8.35
CA SER A 305 -10.25 -0.98 8.98
C SER A 305 -9.70 -0.96 10.40
N GLY A 306 -9.95 -2.03 11.17
CA GLY A 306 -9.26 -2.21 12.45
C GLY A 306 -7.75 -2.20 12.30
N GLY A 307 -7.20 -2.85 11.27
CA GLY A 307 -5.77 -2.80 10.94
C GLY A 307 -5.27 -1.36 10.73
N THR A 308 -5.98 -0.58 9.92
CA THR A 308 -5.63 0.83 9.65
C THR A 308 -5.69 1.70 10.90
N PHE A 309 -6.66 1.49 11.79
CA PHE A 309 -6.77 2.21 13.06
C PHE A 309 -5.56 1.95 13.98
N HIS A 310 -5.16 0.68 14.13
CA HIS A 310 -4.00 0.29 14.91
C HIS A 310 -2.69 0.81 14.29
N SER A 311 -2.54 0.73 12.97
CA SER A 311 -1.38 1.30 12.26
C SER A 311 -1.29 2.81 12.46
N ALA A 312 -2.40 3.55 12.34
CA ALA A 312 -2.42 4.98 12.58
C ALA A 312 -2.06 5.34 14.03
N LEU A 313 -2.60 4.62 15.02
CA LEU A 313 -2.24 4.79 16.43
C LEU A 313 -0.74 4.55 16.68
N ASN A 314 -0.18 3.49 16.11
CA ASN A 314 1.22 3.15 16.28
C ASN A 314 2.14 4.20 15.64
N GLN A 315 1.86 4.63 14.41
CA GLN A 315 2.63 5.68 13.75
C GLN A 315 2.59 7.01 14.50
N MET A 316 1.41 7.42 14.96
CA MET A 316 1.27 8.65 15.74
C MET A 316 2.11 8.58 17.02
N SER A 317 2.17 7.42 17.68
CA SER A 317 2.98 7.25 18.90
C SER A 317 4.50 7.30 18.66
N ARG A 318 4.96 7.16 17.40
CA ARG A 318 6.38 7.12 17.01
C ARG A 318 6.82 8.33 16.19
N ALA A 319 6.08 9.44 16.25
CA ALA A 319 6.32 10.61 15.41
C ALA A 319 7.75 11.19 15.53
N ARG A 320 8.41 11.06 16.68
CA ARG A 320 9.80 11.53 16.88
C ARG A 320 10.82 10.63 16.18
N GLN A 321 10.67 9.31 16.35
CA GLN A 321 11.52 8.29 15.72
C GLN A 321 11.42 8.41 14.21
N MET A 322 10.18 8.45 13.69
CA MET A 322 9.91 8.65 12.27
C MET A 322 10.59 9.90 11.71
N LYS A 323 10.50 11.06 12.39
CA LYS A 323 11.20 12.29 11.97
C LYS A 323 12.72 12.14 11.97
N SER A 324 13.28 11.46 12.97
CA SER A 324 14.73 11.26 13.10
C SER A 324 15.28 10.41 11.95
N VAL A 325 14.68 9.24 11.73
CA VAL A 325 15.09 8.31 10.66
C VAL A 325 14.89 8.95 9.29
N HIS A 326 13.79 9.69 9.09
CA HIS A 326 13.57 10.40 7.83
C HIS A 326 14.65 11.45 7.53
N ALA A 327 15.07 12.21 8.55
CA ALA A 327 16.14 13.18 8.39
C ALA A 327 17.48 12.50 8.04
N GLU A 328 17.74 11.32 8.60
CA GLU A 328 18.92 10.52 8.28
C GLU A 328 18.88 9.99 6.85
N ARG A 329 17.77 9.38 6.43
CA ARG A 329 17.56 8.97 5.05
C ARG A 329 17.76 10.12 4.07
N ARG A 330 17.18 11.29 4.35
CA ARG A 330 17.32 12.47 3.48
C ARG A 330 18.76 12.96 3.34
N ARG A 331 19.62 12.71 4.34
CA ARG A 331 21.06 12.99 4.23
C ARG A 331 21.77 11.93 3.38
N ALA A 332 21.41 10.66 3.53
CA ALA A 332 21.98 9.55 2.77
C ALA A 332 21.60 9.59 1.27
N GLU A 333 20.32 9.83 0.95
CA GLU A 333 19.82 9.92 -0.44
C GLU A 333 20.39 11.13 -1.21
N GLY A 334 20.79 12.19 -0.50
CA GLY A 334 21.21 13.44 -1.13
C GLY A 334 20.09 14.19 -1.85
N ARG A 335 20.45 15.03 -2.82
CA ARG A 335 19.51 15.78 -3.66
C ARG A 335 19.88 15.57 -5.13
N PRO A 336 18.91 15.43 -6.04
CA PRO A 336 19.21 15.35 -7.46
C PRO A 336 19.86 16.67 -7.93
N GLU A 337 20.92 16.57 -8.72
CA GLU A 337 21.63 17.75 -9.25
C GLU A 337 20.71 18.57 -10.16
N GLY A 338 20.73 19.90 -10.01
CA GLY A 338 19.96 20.82 -10.83
C GLY A 338 18.43 20.70 -10.69
N ARG A 339 17.92 19.83 -9.81
CA ARG A 339 16.49 19.56 -9.64
C ARG A 339 16.07 19.56 -8.18
N SER A 340 14.78 19.72 -7.93
CA SER A 340 14.22 19.56 -6.60
C SER A 340 12.84 18.92 -6.65
N SER A 341 12.56 18.09 -5.66
CA SER A 341 11.28 17.44 -5.47
C SER A 341 10.94 17.41 -3.99
N ARG A 342 9.71 17.82 -3.64
CA ARG A 342 9.26 17.84 -2.24
C ARG A 342 7.76 17.70 -2.07
N ALA A 343 7.39 17.03 -0.98
CA ALA A 343 6.07 17.13 -0.41
C ALA A 343 5.89 18.49 0.27
N VAL A 344 4.74 19.12 0.08
CA VAL A 344 4.34 20.37 0.72
C VAL A 344 3.05 20.17 1.49
N ALA A 345 3.06 20.58 2.76
CA ALA A 345 1.86 20.61 3.59
C ALA A 345 1.12 21.93 3.36
N GLY A 346 -0.21 21.89 3.46
CA GLY A 346 -1.04 23.08 3.43
C GLY A 346 -2.00 23.15 4.62
N ARG A 347 -2.79 24.22 4.67
CA ARG A 347 -3.87 24.39 5.65
C ARG A 347 -5.21 23.99 5.03
N PRO A 348 -6.18 23.51 5.85
CA PRO A 348 -7.53 23.26 5.36
C PRO A 348 -8.11 24.46 4.62
N HIS A 349 -8.65 24.23 3.43
CA HIS A 349 -9.26 25.26 2.59
C HIS A 349 -10.25 24.63 1.61
N ARG A 350 -11.04 25.47 0.92
CA ARG A 350 -11.91 25.03 -0.16
C ARG A 350 -11.16 25.12 -1.48
N ASP A 351 -11.07 24.02 -2.20
CA ASP A 351 -10.47 23.95 -3.52
C ASP A 351 -11.41 24.55 -4.59
N PRO A 352 -10.95 25.55 -5.35
CA PRO A 352 -11.79 26.22 -6.34
C PRO A 352 -12.01 25.39 -7.62
N VAL A 353 -11.16 24.41 -7.91
CA VAL A 353 -11.22 23.61 -9.15
C VAL A 353 -12.14 22.41 -8.97
N LEU A 354 -11.95 21.65 -7.90
CA LEU A 354 -12.70 20.44 -7.56
C LEU A 354 -13.93 20.72 -6.70
N GLY A 355 -14.00 21.90 -6.08
CA GLY A 355 -15.12 22.31 -5.23
C GLY A 355 -15.17 21.60 -3.86
N TYR A 356 -14.12 20.88 -3.47
CA TYR A 356 -14.02 20.15 -2.20
C TYR A 356 -13.38 20.98 -1.10
N TRP A 357 -13.73 20.69 0.15
CA TRP A 357 -12.90 21.04 1.30
C TRP A 357 -11.75 20.05 1.40
N LEU A 358 -10.53 20.58 1.41
CA LEU A 358 -9.30 19.81 1.49
C LEU A 358 -8.78 19.77 2.93
N LEU A 359 -8.47 18.58 3.41
CA LEU A 359 -7.85 18.34 4.72
C LEU A 359 -6.51 17.64 4.53
N PRO A 360 -5.43 18.09 5.17
CA PRO A 360 -4.13 17.42 5.05
C PRO A 360 -4.24 15.97 5.52
N LEU A 361 -3.69 15.05 4.74
CA LEU A 361 -3.59 13.64 5.11
C LEU A 361 -2.14 13.29 5.47
N PRO A 362 -1.85 12.89 6.72
CA PRO A 362 -0.52 12.51 7.14
C PRO A 362 -0.25 11.03 6.80
N THR A 363 -0.15 10.73 5.51
CA THR A 363 0.14 9.38 4.98
C THR A 363 1.57 9.30 4.42
N VAL A 364 1.98 8.10 4.00
CA VAL A 364 3.29 7.85 3.37
C VAL A 364 3.34 8.39 1.93
N ASP A 365 2.18 8.52 1.27
CA ASP A 365 2.06 8.86 -0.16
C ASP A 365 2.84 10.09 -0.61
N PRO A 366 2.82 11.23 0.12
CA PRO A 366 3.54 12.42 -0.33
C PRO A 366 5.05 12.21 -0.43
N LEU A 367 5.59 11.34 0.43
CA LEU A 367 7.02 11.03 0.47
C LEU A 367 7.39 10.07 -0.66
N VAL A 368 6.52 9.11 -1.00
CA VAL A 368 6.70 8.25 -2.18
C VAL A 368 6.65 9.08 -3.46
N VAL A 369 5.62 9.92 -3.63
CA VAL A 369 5.47 10.78 -4.83
C VAL A 369 6.64 11.76 -4.96
N ALA A 370 7.08 12.38 -3.86
CA ALA A 370 8.25 13.25 -3.88
C ALA A 370 9.54 12.48 -4.24
N ARG A 371 9.64 11.22 -3.84
CA ARG A 371 10.78 10.37 -4.21
C ARG A 371 10.77 10.03 -5.70
N SER A 372 9.62 9.67 -6.27
CA SER A 372 9.45 9.49 -7.72
C SER A 372 9.83 10.75 -8.47
N GLY A 373 9.40 11.92 -7.99
CA GLY A 373 9.77 13.21 -8.59
C GLY A 373 11.25 13.55 -8.48
N ALA A 374 11.96 13.06 -7.46
CA ALA A 374 13.40 13.21 -7.38
C ALA A 374 14.14 12.31 -8.38
N ALA A 375 13.62 11.10 -8.63
CA ALA A 375 14.23 10.10 -9.51
C ALA A 375 13.95 10.32 -11.00
N LEU A 376 12.76 10.82 -11.37
CA LEU A 376 12.31 10.87 -12.77
C LEU A 376 12.35 12.30 -13.31
N ALA A 377 13.05 12.51 -14.43
CA ALA A 377 13.20 13.82 -15.09
C ALA A 377 11.88 14.46 -15.54
N SER A 378 10.88 13.64 -15.83
CA SER A 378 9.54 14.06 -16.25
C SER A 378 8.80 14.95 -15.24
N TYR A 379 9.22 14.94 -13.96
CA TYR A 379 8.62 15.77 -12.91
C TYR A 379 9.13 17.22 -12.91
N GLY A 380 10.05 17.56 -13.81
CA GLY A 380 10.57 18.91 -13.97
C GLY A 380 11.67 19.33 -12.99
N PRO A 381 12.17 20.57 -13.13
CA PRO A 381 13.27 21.10 -12.32
C PRO A 381 12.88 21.48 -10.88
N ASP A 382 11.63 21.90 -10.63
CA ASP A 382 11.08 22.16 -9.29
C ASP A 382 9.71 21.51 -9.17
N PHE A 383 9.65 20.32 -8.56
CA PHE A 383 8.43 19.57 -8.31
C PHE A 383 7.92 19.76 -6.88
N ARG A 384 6.63 20.08 -6.75
CA ARG A 384 5.95 20.23 -5.47
C ARG A 384 4.66 19.41 -5.47
N TYR A 385 4.56 18.50 -4.51
CA TYR A 385 3.38 17.66 -4.34
C TYR A 385 2.65 17.97 -3.04
N SER A 386 1.34 18.19 -3.09
CA SER A 386 0.47 18.29 -1.91
C SER A 386 -0.60 17.19 -1.93
N HIS A 387 -0.96 16.70 -0.76
CA HIS A 387 -1.81 15.52 -0.60
C HIS A 387 -2.94 15.78 0.39
N TRP A 388 -4.16 15.44 -0.03
CA TRP A 388 -5.37 15.90 0.65
C TRP A 388 -6.46 14.84 0.66
N ALA A 389 -7.20 14.76 1.77
CA ALA A 389 -8.54 14.21 1.77
C ALA A 389 -9.52 15.26 1.25
N GLY A 390 -10.42 14.88 0.33
CA GLY A 390 -11.49 15.73 -0.17
C GLY A 390 -12.84 15.41 0.46
N THR A 391 -13.57 16.43 0.92
CA THR A 391 -15.00 16.28 1.29
C THR A 391 -15.84 17.42 0.73
N LYS A 392 -17.09 17.14 0.36
CA LYS A 392 -18.02 18.18 -0.12
C LYS A 392 -18.56 19.05 1.02
N THR A 393 -18.39 18.63 2.27
CA THR A 393 -19.18 19.12 3.38
C THR A 393 -18.31 19.63 4.53
N LEU A 394 -18.47 20.91 4.88
CA LEU A 394 -17.61 21.59 5.85
C LEU A 394 -17.70 21.01 7.26
N HIS A 395 -18.88 20.59 7.75
CA HIS A 395 -18.99 20.03 9.10
C HIS A 395 -18.32 18.65 9.23
N PHE A 396 -18.34 17.83 8.17
CA PHE A 396 -17.55 16.59 8.14
C PHE A 396 -16.05 16.91 8.14
N ALA A 397 -15.63 17.97 7.47
CA ALA A 397 -14.24 18.42 7.50
C ALA A 397 -13.81 18.86 8.91
N ALA A 398 -14.61 19.69 9.57
CA ALA A 398 -14.36 20.16 10.93
C ALA A 398 -14.36 19.00 11.94
N GLY A 399 -15.36 18.12 11.87
CA GLY A 399 -15.47 16.95 12.74
C GLY A 399 -14.30 15.96 12.56
N GLY A 400 -13.92 15.69 11.31
CA GLY A 400 -12.78 14.81 10.99
C GLY A 400 -11.45 15.35 11.51
N ALA A 401 -11.19 16.65 11.34
CA ALA A 401 -9.99 17.30 11.85
C ALA A 401 -9.90 17.24 13.39
N LEU A 402 -11.02 17.49 14.08
CA LEU A 402 -11.10 17.38 15.54
C LEU A 402 -10.87 15.94 16.00
N ALA A 403 -11.48 14.96 15.35
CA ALA A 403 -11.31 13.55 15.67
C ALA A 403 -9.86 13.08 15.48
N ALA A 404 -9.22 13.46 14.37
CA ALA A 404 -7.82 13.15 14.10
C ALA A 404 -6.87 13.79 15.14
N GLY A 405 -7.12 15.05 15.51
CA GLY A 405 -6.37 15.74 16.56
C GLY A 405 -6.51 15.05 17.92
N ALA A 406 -7.73 14.70 18.31
CA ALA A 406 -8.00 13.99 19.55
C ALA A 406 -7.34 12.60 19.58
N LEU A 407 -7.42 11.85 18.48
CA LEU A 407 -6.77 10.55 18.34
C LEU A 407 -5.24 10.67 18.43
N GLY A 408 -4.66 11.69 17.80
CA GLY A 408 -3.21 11.96 17.85
C GLY A 408 -2.71 12.24 19.26
N VAL A 409 -3.45 13.04 20.05
CA VAL A 409 -3.15 13.27 21.47
C VAL A 409 -3.31 11.99 22.28
N ALA A 410 -4.41 11.25 22.07
CA ALA A 410 -4.68 10.01 22.76
C ALA A 410 -3.61 8.93 22.51
N ALA A 411 -3.10 8.84 21.29
CA ALA A 411 -2.05 7.90 20.88
C ALA A 411 -0.72 8.14 21.61
N GLN A 412 -0.45 9.35 22.11
CA GLN A 412 0.77 9.65 22.89
C GLN A 412 0.71 9.07 24.31
N VAL A 413 -0.49 8.77 24.82
CA VAL A 413 -0.71 8.32 26.20
C VAL A 413 -0.90 6.81 26.19
N LYS A 414 0.15 6.06 26.58
CA LYS A 414 0.19 4.59 26.49
C LYS A 414 -1.07 3.89 27.05
N PRO A 415 -1.58 4.19 28.28
CA PRO A 415 -2.80 3.54 28.78
C PRO A 415 -4.04 3.81 27.91
N LEU A 416 -4.16 5.02 27.34
CA LEU A 416 -5.28 5.38 26.49
C LEU A 416 -5.16 4.75 25.11
N ARG A 417 -3.95 4.69 24.55
CA ARG A 417 -3.66 3.98 23.30
C ARG A 417 -3.97 2.48 23.43
N ASP A 418 -3.53 1.84 24.49
CA ASP A 418 -3.74 0.40 24.73
C ASP A 418 -5.25 0.10 24.94
N LEU A 419 -5.99 1.02 25.59
CA LEU A 419 -7.46 0.96 25.69
C LEU A 419 -8.17 1.13 24.33
N LEU A 420 -7.73 2.09 23.51
CA LEU A 420 -8.31 2.31 22.18
C LEU A 420 -8.04 1.12 21.25
N GLY A 421 -6.80 0.59 21.26
CA GLY A 421 -6.42 -0.57 20.46
C GLY A 421 -7.21 -1.82 20.84
N SER A 422 -7.37 -2.11 22.13
CA SER A 422 -8.11 -3.32 22.58
C SER A 422 -9.60 -3.31 22.22
N ARG A 423 -10.20 -2.15 21.90
CA ARG A 423 -11.61 -2.04 21.50
C ARG A 423 -11.86 -2.23 20.00
N VAL A 424 -10.82 -2.30 19.17
CA VAL A 424 -10.96 -2.45 17.72
C VAL A 424 -10.33 -3.79 17.28
N PRO A 425 -11.14 -4.82 16.98
CA PRO A 425 -10.64 -6.12 16.54
C PRO A 425 -9.82 -6.03 15.24
N GLN A 426 -8.76 -6.82 15.14
CA GLN A 426 -7.96 -6.98 13.91
C GLN A 426 -8.33 -8.29 13.19
N GLY A 427 -8.07 -8.35 11.88
CA GLY A 427 -7.91 -9.61 11.14
C GLY A 427 -9.12 -10.18 10.39
N GLN A 428 -10.34 -9.66 10.58
CA GLN A 428 -11.53 -10.21 9.89
C GLN A 428 -11.89 -9.52 8.56
N GLY A 429 -11.31 -8.34 8.29
CA GLY A 429 -11.67 -7.54 7.11
C GLY A 429 -13.16 -7.19 7.02
N PRO A 430 -13.57 -6.37 6.04
CA PRO A 430 -14.98 -6.11 5.74
C PRO A 430 -15.60 -7.28 4.98
N SER A 431 -16.93 -7.44 5.08
CA SER A 431 -17.68 -8.42 4.27
C SER A 431 -17.52 -8.14 2.77
N GLU A 432 -17.63 -9.19 1.94
CA GLU A 432 -17.55 -9.09 0.48
C GLU A 432 -18.53 -8.08 -0.10
N SER A 433 -19.80 -8.17 0.29
CA SER A 433 -20.86 -7.24 -0.11
C SER A 433 -20.59 -5.77 0.25
N ARG A 434 -19.76 -5.50 1.29
CA ARG A 434 -19.31 -4.15 1.63
C ARG A 434 -18.18 -3.71 0.70
N ARG A 435 -17.24 -4.60 0.40
CA ARG A 435 -16.14 -4.31 -0.55
C ARG A 435 -16.68 -3.99 -1.94
N GLU A 436 -17.65 -4.77 -2.43
CA GLU A 436 -18.29 -4.55 -3.75
C GLU A 436 -18.92 -3.16 -3.92
N LYS A 437 -19.43 -2.57 -2.83
CA LYS A 437 -20.04 -1.23 -2.83
C LYS A 437 -19.05 -0.10 -2.54
N SER A 438 -17.83 -0.46 -2.15
CA SER A 438 -16.78 0.51 -1.81
C SER A 438 -16.09 1.00 -3.08
N TRP A 439 -15.64 2.24 -3.05
CA TRP A 439 -14.98 2.90 -4.18
C TRP A 439 -13.93 3.89 -3.66
N PHE A 440 -13.00 4.26 -4.54
CA PHE A 440 -12.13 5.40 -4.35
C PHE A 440 -11.98 6.24 -5.61
N THR A 441 -11.64 7.51 -5.42
CA THR A 441 -11.13 8.40 -6.46
C THR A 441 -9.92 9.16 -5.92
N VAL A 442 -8.92 9.38 -6.76
CA VAL A 442 -7.81 10.31 -6.53
C VAL A 442 -7.81 11.30 -7.68
N ASP A 443 -8.29 12.51 -7.42
CA ASP A 443 -8.24 13.62 -8.37
C ASP A 443 -6.86 14.29 -8.30
N PHE A 444 -6.24 14.51 -9.44
CA PHE A 444 -5.00 15.26 -9.56
C PHE A 444 -5.24 16.56 -10.31
N VAL A 445 -4.65 17.64 -9.80
CA VAL A 445 -4.58 18.92 -10.50
C VAL A 445 -3.13 19.34 -10.57
N GLY A 446 -2.57 19.29 -11.78
CA GLY A 446 -1.19 19.64 -12.08
C GLY A 446 -1.10 20.95 -12.85
N GLU A 447 -0.14 21.79 -12.50
CA GLU A 447 0.07 23.12 -13.07
C GLU A 447 1.55 23.29 -13.44
N ALA A 448 1.83 23.65 -14.70
CA ALA A 448 3.18 23.90 -15.20
C ALA A 448 3.15 24.80 -16.45
N GLY A 449 4.03 25.79 -16.55
CA GLY A 449 4.14 26.63 -17.75
C GLY A 449 2.86 27.38 -18.18
N GLY A 450 1.93 27.64 -17.24
CA GLY A 450 0.61 28.22 -17.54
C GLY A 450 -0.45 27.21 -17.99
N GLN A 451 -0.10 25.93 -18.13
CA GLN A 451 -1.03 24.84 -18.39
C GLN A 451 -1.55 24.25 -17.08
N THR A 452 -2.84 23.92 -17.05
CA THR A 452 -3.46 23.13 -15.99
C THR A 452 -3.97 21.82 -16.58
N VAL A 453 -3.60 20.69 -15.98
CA VAL A 453 -4.10 19.35 -16.32
C VAL A 453 -4.85 18.79 -15.13
N ARG A 454 -6.03 18.23 -15.39
CA ARG A 454 -6.79 17.47 -14.41
C ARG A 454 -6.86 16.02 -14.82
N THR A 455 -6.47 15.13 -13.93
CA THR A 455 -6.66 13.69 -14.11
C THR A 455 -7.34 13.07 -12.91
N GLN A 456 -7.86 11.86 -13.07
CA GLN A 456 -8.42 11.08 -11.98
C GLN A 456 -7.98 9.62 -12.09
N VAL A 457 -7.63 9.04 -10.95
CA VAL A 457 -7.49 7.59 -10.78
C VAL A 457 -8.68 7.09 -9.98
N SER A 458 -9.35 6.03 -10.43
CA SER A 458 -10.50 5.46 -9.70
C SER A 458 -10.57 3.93 -9.76
N GLY A 459 -11.20 3.35 -8.74
CA GLY A 459 -11.34 1.90 -8.58
C GLY A 459 -12.39 1.54 -7.52
N GLY A 460 -12.49 0.24 -7.23
CA GLY A 460 -13.38 -0.34 -6.22
C GLY A 460 -12.89 -0.15 -4.79
N ASP A 461 -13.03 -1.17 -3.95
CA ASP A 461 -12.61 -1.14 -2.54
C ASP A 461 -11.12 -0.86 -2.38
N PRO A 462 -10.72 0.33 -1.88
CA PRO A 462 -9.31 0.65 -1.70
C PRO A 462 -8.64 -0.20 -0.63
N GLY A 463 -9.35 -0.57 0.43
CA GLY A 463 -8.72 -1.14 1.63
C GLY A 463 -8.25 -2.59 1.43
N TYR A 464 -8.91 -3.35 0.55
CA TYR A 464 -8.64 -4.78 0.42
C TYR A 464 -8.68 -5.27 -1.02
N THR A 465 -9.82 -5.22 -1.71
CA THR A 465 -9.93 -5.84 -3.04
C THR A 465 -8.98 -5.17 -4.05
N GLU A 466 -8.96 -3.84 -4.13
CA GLU A 466 -8.04 -3.13 -5.02
C GLU A 466 -6.60 -3.21 -4.50
N THR A 467 -6.38 -3.22 -3.19
CA THR A 467 -5.02 -3.41 -2.63
C THR A 467 -4.44 -4.78 -3.00
N ALA A 468 -5.23 -5.85 -2.92
CA ALA A 468 -4.81 -7.20 -3.31
C ALA A 468 -4.49 -7.29 -4.80
N LYS A 469 -5.36 -6.71 -5.64
CA LYS A 469 -5.11 -6.55 -7.08
C LYS A 469 -3.81 -5.79 -7.33
N MET A 470 -3.64 -4.62 -6.73
CA MET A 470 -2.47 -3.77 -6.91
C MET A 470 -1.16 -4.49 -6.56
N LEU A 471 -1.14 -5.27 -5.47
CA LEU A 471 0.04 -6.06 -5.09
C LEU A 471 0.31 -7.18 -6.08
N ALA A 472 -0.73 -7.94 -6.46
CA ALA A 472 -0.60 -9.05 -7.41
C ALA A 472 -0.15 -8.54 -8.79
N GLU A 473 -0.75 -7.47 -9.28
CA GLU A 473 -0.40 -6.81 -10.54
C GLU A 473 1.03 -6.24 -10.50
N SER A 474 1.50 -5.74 -9.35
CA SER A 474 2.90 -5.33 -9.18
C SER A 474 3.86 -6.53 -9.27
N ALA A 475 3.50 -7.66 -8.64
CA ALA A 475 4.32 -8.87 -8.69
C ALA A 475 4.40 -9.45 -10.10
N LEU A 476 3.26 -9.51 -10.79
CA LEU A 476 3.19 -9.94 -12.18
C LEU A 476 3.94 -8.99 -13.12
N CYS A 477 3.87 -7.67 -12.87
CA CYS A 477 4.59 -6.67 -13.63
C CYS A 477 6.10 -6.89 -13.54
N LEU A 478 6.65 -7.00 -12.32
CA LEU A 478 8.08 -7.23 -12.12
C LEU A 478 8.56 -8.57 -12.71
N ALA A 479 7.72 -9.61 -12.69
CA ALA A 479 8.08 -10.94 -13.17
C ALA A 479 8.01 -11.10 -14.71
N TYR A 480 7.10 -10.40 -15.39
CA TYR A 480 6.75 -10.70 -16.78
C TYR A 480 6.80 -9.53 -17.76
N ASP A 481 6.80 -8.29 -17.28
CA ASP A 481 6.75 -7.11 -18.15
C ASP A 481 8.14 -6.48 -18.34
N ALA A 482 8.29 -5.72 -19.43
CA ALA A 482 9.50 -4.95 -19.71
C ALA A 482 9.56 -3.72 -18.80
N ASN A 483 10.22 -3.86 -17.66
CA ASN A 483 10.35 -2.81 -16.65
C ASN A 483 11.59 -1.93 -16.87
N PRO A 484 11.58 -0.66 -16.41
CA PRO A 484 12.76 0.18 -16.40
C PRO A 484 13.95 -0.48 -15.67
N PRO A 485 15.19 -0.38 -16.21
CA PRO A 485 16.38 -0.95 -15.58
C PRO A 485 16.72 -0.17 -14.32
N THR A 486 16.36 -0.72 -13.17
CA THR A 486 16.48 -0.06 -11.86
C THR A 486 16.89 -1.08 -10.80
N ALA A 487 17.51 -0.61 -9.72
CA ALA A 487 17.92 -1.43 -8.59
C ALA A 487 17.91 -0.60 -7.31
N GLY A 488 18.01 -1.27 -6.16
CA GLY A 488 17.87 -0.66 -4.86
C GLY A 488 16.41 -0.52 -4.43
N GLN A 489 16.18 0.17 -3.32
CA GLN A 489 14.84 0.62 -2.99
C GLN A 489 14.36 1.63 -4.05
N VAL A 490 13.21 1.40 -4.68
CA VAL A 490 12.62 2.26 -5.73
C VAL A 490 11.11 2.38 -5.53
N THR A 491 10.47 3.34 -6.18
CA THR A 491 9.01 3.55 -6.08
C THR A 491 8.28 2.80 -7.20
N THR A 492 6.96 2.70 -7.14
CA THR A 492 6.18 2.00 -8.18
C THR A 492 6.26 2.73 -9.52
N ALA A 493 6.28 4.06 -9.51
CA ALA A 493 6.51 4.88 -10.72
C ALA A 493 7.88 4.63 -11.35
N VAL A 494 8.94 4.44 -10.55
CA VAL A 494 10.31 4.22 -11.02
C VAL A 494 10.54 2.77 -11.47
N ALA A 495 10.04 1.81 -10.70
CA ALA A 495 10.29 0.39 -10.92
C ALA A 495 9.47 -0.21 -12.06
N MET A 496 8.24 0.30 -12.27
CA MET A 496 7.27 -0.30 -13.19
C MET A 496 6.56 0.75 -14.06
N GLY A 497 6.24 1.93 -13.52
CA GLY A 497 5.72 3.08 -14.26
C GLY A 497 4.51 2.76 -15.15
N GLU A 498 4.67 2.97 -16.46
CA GLU A 498 3.61 2.75 -17.45
C GLU A 498 3.21 1.27 -17.56
N ALA A 499 4.14 0.31 -17.38
CA ALA A 499 3.84 -1.12 -17.44
C ALA A 499 2.78 -1.52 -16.39
N LEU A 500 2.99 -1.10 -15.13
CA LEU A 500 2.01 -1.34 -14.06
C LEU A 500 0.71 -0.56 -14.28
N THR A 501 0.80 0.68 -14.78
CA THR A 501 -0.41 1.47 -15.11
C THR A 501 -1.29 0.74 -16.12
N ASN A 502 -0.70 0.23 -17.20
CA ASN A 502 -1.41 -0.51 -18.24
C ASN A 502 -2.04 -1.80 -17.73
N ARG A 503 -1.33 -2.50 -16.83
CA ARG A 503 -1.82 -3.67 -16.12
C ARG A 503 -3.06 -3.38 -15.28
N LEU A 504 -2.99 -2.35 -14.44
CA LEU A 504 -4.10 -1.93 -13.59
C LEU A 504 -5.32 -1.48 -14.40
N VAL A 505 -5.10 -0.80 -15.53
CA VAL A 505 -6.17 -0.42 -16.46
C VAL A 505 -6.86 -1.66 -17.05
N LYS A 506 -6.09 -2.66 -17.50
CA LYS A 506 -6.64 -3.95 -17.97
C LYS A 506 -7.39 -4.68 -16.85
N ALA A 507 -6.95 -4.54 -15.61
CA ALA A 507 -7.59 -5.08 -14.41
C ALA A 507 -8.78 -4.22 -13.89
N GLY A 508 -9.23 -3.23 -14.67
CA GLY A 508 -10.46 -2.48 -14.42
C GLY A 508 -10.32 -1.21 -13.58
N MET A 509 -9.11 -0.80 -13.20
CA MET A 509 -8.89 0.56 -12.68
C MET A 509 -8.97 1.58 -13.82
N ARG A 510 -9.31 2.82 -13.50
CA ARG A 510 -9.40 3.90 -14.50
C ARG A 510 -8.39 5.00 -14.23
N PHE A 511 -7.72 5.44 -15.28
CA PHE A 511 -6.85 6.62 -15.33
C PHE A 511 -7.39 7.52 -16.44
N GLU A 512 -7.89 8.69 -16.08
CA GLU A 512 -8.66 9.55 -16.98
C GLU A 512 -8.15 10.99 -16.93
N THR A 513 -8.18 11.69 -18.07
CA THR A 513 -7.87 13.13 -18.20
C THR A 513 -9.17 13.90 -18.49
N TYR A 514 -9.32 15.09 -17.90
CA TYR A 514 -10.53 15.91 -17.95
C TYR A 514 -10.30 17.29 -18.56
#